data_AF-A0A853SYP3-F1
#
_entry.id   AF-A0A853SYP3-F1
#
_cell.length_a   1.000
_cell.length_b   1.000
_cell.length_c   1.000
_cell.angle_alpha   90.00
_cell.angle_beta   90.00
_cell.angle_gamma   90.00
#
_symmetry.space_group_name_H-M   'P 1'
#
loop_
_entity.id
_entity.type
_entity.pdbx_description
1 polymer ?
#
loop_
_entity_poly.entity_id
_entity_poly.type
_entity_poly.pdbx_seq_one_letter_code
_entity_poly.pdbx_strand_id
1 'polypeptide(L)' 'MFDWIFDAIVWVVRLLVYNVVGTVIEKLFYWPGWAMLRLLTLGHYPPARGLPHHHFAVALFAAIVIASGLLMAWA' A
#
# COMPACT_ATOMS: atom_id res chain seq x y z
N MET A 1 -14.19 1.56 -34.37
CA MET A 1 -13.61 0.19 -34.29
C MET A 1 -12.23 0.18 -33.64
N PHE A 2 -11.49 1.29 -33.60
CA PHE A 2 -10.23 1.36 -32.83
C PHE A 2 -10.47 1.67 -31.34
N ASP A 3 -11.60 2.28 -30.99
CA ASP A 3 -11.90 2.74 -29.63
C ASP A 3 -12.00 1.58 -28.63
N TRP A 4 -12.68 0.47 -29.00
CA TRP A 4 -12.78 -0.70 -28.12
C TRP A 4 -11.43 -1.41 -27.89
N ILE A 5 -10.53 -1.37 -28.87
CA ILE A 5 -9.19 -1.92 -28.76
C ILE A 5 -8.35 -1.03 -27.83
N PHE A 6 -8.45 0.28 -28.00
CA PHE A 6 -7.79 1.25 -27.13
C PHE A 6 -8.27 1.12 -25.68
N ASP A 7 -9.58 1.02 -25.47
CA ASP A 7 -10.17 0.83 -24.14
C ASP A 7 -9.71 -0.48 -23.48
N ALA A 8 -9.66 -1.57 -24.24
CA ALA A 8 -9.15 -2.85 -23.75
C ALA A 8 -7.67 -2.75 -23.35
N ILE A 9 -6.84 -2.07 -24.16
CA ILE A 9 -5.42 -1.85 -23.85
C ILE A 9 -5.28 -1.02 -22.57
N VAL A 10 -6.03 0.09 -22.47
CA VAL A 10 -6.02 0.94 -21.27
C VAL A 10 -6.44 0.16 -20.03
N TRP A 11 -7.44 -0.70 -20.14
CA TRP A 11 -7.90 -1.54 -19.04
C TRP A 11 -6.81 -2.53 -18.58
N VAL A 12 -6.16 -3.21 -19.53
CA VAL A 12 -5.05 -4.15 -19.22
C VAL A 12 -3.88 -3.41 -18.58
N VAL A 13 -3.47 -2.26 -19.13
CA VAL A 13 -2.40 -1.44 -18.57
C VAL A 13 -2.75 -0.99 -17.15
N ARG A 14 -3.99 -0.53 -16.93
CA ARG A 14 -4.46 -0.12 -15.61
C ARG A 14 -4.41 -1.27 -14.60
N LEU A 15 -4.84 -2.48 -15.01
CA LEU A 15 -4.76 -3.67 -14.16
C LEU A 15 -3.31 -4.02 -13.79
N LEU A 16 -2.40 -3.98 -14.77
CA LEU A 16 -0.98 -4.23 -14.54
C LEU A 16 -0.37 -3.18 -13.62
N VAL A 17 -0.64 -1.89 -13.86
CA VAL A 17 -0.14 -0.79 -13.03
C VAL A 17 -0.65 -0.93 -11.60
N TYR A 18 -1.93 -1.19 -11.38
CA TYR A 18 -2.46 -1.35 -10.03
C TYR A 18 -1.86 -2.54 -9.29
N ASN A 19 -1.67 -3.68 -9.96
CA ASN A 19 -1.02 -4.84 -9.36
C ASN A 19 0.46 -4.58 -9.04
N VAL A 20 1.19 -3.96 -9.95
CA VAL A 20 2.61 -3.63 -9.75
C VAL A 20 2.77 -2.63 -8.62
N VAL A 21 2.02 -1.52 -8.66
CA VAL A 21 2.04 -0.49 -7.62
C VAL A 21 1.63 -1.09 -6.28
N GLY A 22 0.57 -1.90 -6.24
CA GLY A 22 0.13 -2.57 -5.02
C GLY A 22 1.19 -3.49 -4.43
N THR A 23 1.85 -4.29 -5.28
CA THR A 23 2.93 -5.20 -4.87
C THR A 23 4.16 -4.43 -4.38
N VAL A 24 4.54 -3.34 -5.06
CA VAL A 24 5.67 -2.50 -4.66
C VAL A 24 5.37 -1.83 -3.33
N ILE A 25 4.17 -1.27 -3.16
CA ILE A 25 3.76 -0.66 -1.89
C ILE A 25 3.81 -1.70 -0.78
N GLU A 26 3.22 -2.88 -0.99
CA GLU A 26 3.24 -3.96 0.00
C GLU A 26 4.66 -4.36 0.37
N LYS A 27 5.53 -4.65 -0.59
CA LYS A 27 6.90 -5.08 -0.29
C LYS A 27 7.76 -3.99 0.35
N LEU A 28 7.59 -2.74 -0.05
CA LEU A 28 8.43 -1.63 0.39
C LEU A 28 7.96 -1.08 1.75
N PHE A 29 6.65 -0.93 1.93
CA PHE A 29 6.06 -0.24 3.08
C PHE A 29 5.46 -1.18 4.15
N TYR A 30 5.36 -2.49 3.91
CA TYR A 30 4.89 -3.41 4.94
C TYR A 30 5.78 -3.39 6.18
N TRP A 31 7.11 -3.48 6.00
CA TRP A 31 8.08 -3.43 7.11
C TRP A 31 7.99 -2.12 7.92
N PRO A 32 8.05 -0.94 7.27
CA PRO A 32 7.82 0.35 7.94
C PRO A 32 6.48 0.41 8.66
N GLY A 33 5.39 0.00 8.01
CA GLY A 33 4.04 0.06 8.58
C GLY A 33 3.89 -0.87 9.78
N TRP A 34 4.48 -2.06 9.71
CA TRP A 34 4.52 -3.00 10.82
C TRP A 34 5.28 -2.42 12.02
N ALA A 35 6.45 -1.81 11.79
CA ALA A 35 7.23 -1.18 12.84
C ALA A 35 6.49 0.00 13.48
N MET A 36 5.82 0.81 12.67
CA MET A 36 5.05 1.97 13.12
C MET A 36 3.83 1.55 13.94
N LEU A 37 3.07 0.56 13.46
CA LEU A 37 1.97 -0.02 14.22
C LEU A 37 2.46 -0.65 15.53
N ARG A 38 3.61 -1.31 15.51
CA ARG A 38 4.22 -1.87 16.72
C ARG A 38 4.62 -0.79 17.73
N LEU A 39 5.13 0.36 17.29
CA LEU A 39 5.39 1.50 18.15
C LEU A 39 4.09 2.10 18.72
N LEU A 40 3.08 2.34 17.88
CA LEU A 40 1.80 2.91 18.29
C LEU A 40 1.01 2.01 19.25
N THR A 41 1.16 0.70 19.11
CA THR A 41 0.50 -0.31 19.96
C THR A 41 1.36 -0.75 21.14
N LEU A 42 2.46 -0.06 21.47
CA LEU A 42 3.37 -0.40 22.57
C LEU A 42 3.87 -1.86 22.52
N GLY A 43 4.07 -2.39 21.31
CA GLY A 43 4.55 -3.75 21.09
C GLY A 43 3.47 -4.82 20.98
N HIS A 44 2.17 -4.50 21.14
CA HIS A 44 1.07 -5.46 20.99
C HIS A 44 0.82 -5.92 19.54
N TYR A 45 1.36 -5.21 18.55
CA TYR A 45 1.31 -5.64 17.16
C TYR A 45 2.42 -6.65 16.85
N PRO A 46 2.16 -7.71 16.07
CA PRO A 46 0.93 -8.05 15.34
C PRO A 46 -0.18 -8.70 16.20
N PRO A 47 -1.46 -8.58 15.80
CA PRO A 47 -2.60 -9.16 16.53
C PRO A 47 -2.45 -10.67 16.72
N ALA A 48 -3.05 -11.20 17.78
CA ALA A 48 -2.98 -12.60 18.14
C ALA A 48 -3.35 -13.52 16.95
N ARG A 49 -2.61 -14.63 16.81
CA ARG A 49 -2.79 -15.62 15.73
C ARG A 49 -4.26 -16.04 15.62
N GLY A 50 -4.90 -15.73 14.50
CA GLY A 50 -6.30 -16.09 14.22
C GLY A 50 -7.12 -15.02 13.50
N LEU A 51 -6.68 -13.76 13.50
CA LEU A 51 -7.32 -12.68 12.75
C LEU A 51 -6.71 -12.52 11.35
N PRO A 52 -7.53 -12.28 10.30
CA PRO A 52 -7.01 -11.99 8.96
C PRO A 52 -6.08 -10.77 9.00
N HIS A 53 -4.80 -10.97 8.70
CA HIS A 53 -3.82 -9.89 8.64
C HIS A 53 -3.78 -9.32 7.22
N HIS A 54 -4.30 -8.11 7.03
CA HIS A 54 -4.28 -7.45 5.72
C HIS A 54 -2.95 -6.70 5.52
N HIS A 55 -1.96 -7.36 4.94
CA HIS A 55 -0.62 -6.82 4.70
C HIS A 55 -0.64 -5.51 3.89
N PHE A 56 -1.53 -5.45 2.90
CA PHE A 56 -1.72 -4.26 2.07
C PHE A 56 -2.19 -3.03 2.88
N ALA A 57 -3.07 -3.21 3.87
CA ALA A 57 -3.55 -2.10 4.70
C ALA A 57 -2.42 -1.50 5.56
N VAL A 58 -1.53 -2.35 6.08
CA VAL A 58 -0.36 -1.94 6.86
C VAL A 58 0.62 -1.14 5.99
N ALA A 59 0.89 -1.65 4.79
CA ALA A 59 1.78 -1.00 3.85
C ALA A 59 1.21 0.34 3.36
N LEU A 60 -0.09 0.38 3.05
CA LEU A 60 -0.78 1.60 2.64
C LEU A 60 -0.78 2.65 3.76
N PHE A 61 -0.98 2.24 5.02
CA PHE A 61 -0.88 3.13 6.17
C PHE A 61 0.50 3.80 6.25
N ALA A 62 1.59 3.03 6.19
CA ALA A 62 2.93 3.60 6.18
C ALA A 62 3.19 4.52 4.99
N ALA A 63 2.76 4.13 3.79
CA ALA A 63 2.91 4.94 2.59
C ALA A 63 2.22 6.30 2.73
N ILE A 64 1.00 6.33 3.26
CA ILE A 64 0.25 7.58 3.50
C ILE A 64 0.95 8.43 4.54
N VAL A 65 1.34 7.86 5.68
CA VAL A 65 1.99 8.63 6.76
C VAL A 65 3.31 9.25 6.28
N ILE A 66 4.13 8.50 5.53
CA ILE A 66 5.38 9.01 4.97
C ILE A 66 5.11 10.07 3.91
N ALA A 67 4.15 9.85 2.99
CA ALA A 67 3.80 10.81 1.95
C ALA A 67 3.25 12.12 2.54
N SER A 68 2.37 12.05 3.54
CA SER A 68 1.85 13.21 4.25
C SER A 68 2.96 13.95 5.00
N GLY A 69 3.85 13.23 5.70
CA GLY A 69 4.99 13.83 6.39
C GLY A 69 5.94 14.55 5.44
N LEU A 70 6.22 13.96 4.26
CA LEU A 70 6.97 14.62 3.20
C LEU A 70 6.23 15.87 2.73
N LEU A 71 4.96 15.76 2.34
CA LEU A 71 4.18 16.91 1.87
C LEU A 71 4.20 18.08 2.85
N MET A 72 4.08 17.82 4.16
CA MET A 72 4.16 18.85 5.20
C MET A 72 5.57 19.40 5.41
N ALA A 73 6.62 18.61 5.20
CA ALA A 73 8.01 19.08 5.28
C ALA A 73 8.40 19.99 4.12
N TRP A 74 7.69 19.88 2.99
CA TRP A 74 7.90 20.69 1.78
C TRP A 74 6.82 21.77 1.56
N ALA A 75 5.87 21.92 2.49
CA ALA A 75 4.82 22.93 2.48
C ALA A 75 5.17 24.10 3.42
#